data_AF-A0A1I5L529-F1
#
_entry.id   AF-A0A1I5L529-F1
#
_cell.length_a   1.000
_cell.length_b   1.000
_cell.length_c   1.000
_cell.angle_alpha   90.00
_cell.angle_beta   90.00
_cell.angle_gamma   90.00
#
_symmetry.space_group_name_H-M   'P 1'
#
loop_
_entity.id
_entity.type
_entity.pdbx_description
1 polymer ?
#
loop_
_entity_poly.entity_id
_entity_poly.type
_entity_poly.pdbx_seq_one_letter_code
_entity_poly.pdbx_strand_id
1 'polypeptide(L)'
;MGKAIDDAAAAETHDTEHHRDLRRAMSDNVAYALIVYTALQIFMTVHAMKQGVSSILPYLALVVLVAGIIPACRWFEKRWVNLSDAEAADPEMTGAFRRDQIMLWALAIGLPVLLTGAFKLAFA
;
A
#
# COMPACT_ATOMS: atom_id res chain seq x y z
N MET A 1 -43.89 16.32 -8.56
CA MET A 1 -42.46 16.28 -8.93
C MET A 1 -41.52 16.34 -7.70
N GLY A 2 -41.92 15.85 -6.52
CA GLY A 2 -41.03 15.69 -5.35
C GLY A 2 -40.63 14.24 -5.09
N LYS A 3 -41.54 13.30 -5.36
CA LYS A 3 -41.31 11.87 -5.12
C LYS A 3 -40.12 11.27 -5.90
N ALA A 4 -39.83 11.75 -7.11
CA ALA A 4 -38.73 11.22 -7.93
C ALA A 4 -37.34 11.69 -7.47
N ILE A 5 -37.24 12.84 -6.77
CA ILE A 5 -35.97 13.28 -6.17
C ILE A 5 -35.75 12.60 -4.82
N ASP A 6 -36.82 12.30 -4.08
CA ASP A 6 -36.76 11.50 -2.85
C ASP A 6 -36.41 10.03 -3.14
N ASP A 7 -36.99 9.45 -4.21
CA ASP A 7 -36.67 8.08 -4.65
C ASP A 7 -35.24 7.99 -5.25
N ALA A 8 -34.70 9.07 -5.86
CA ALA A 8 -33.31 9.14 -6.30
C ALA A 8 -32.31 9.34 -5.15
N ALA A 9 -32.67 10.15 -4.14
CA ALA A 9 -31.88 10.30 -2.91
C ALA A 9 -31.92 9.03 -2.04
N ALA A 10 -33.02 8.27 -2.07
CA ALA A 10 -33.16 6.97 -1.41
C ALA A 10 -32.53 5.81 -2.22
N ALA A 11 -32.23 6.00 -3.51
CA ALA A 11 -31.47 5.03 -4.30
C ALA A 11 -29.94 5.24 -4.19
N GLU A 12 -29.50 6.43 -3.73
CA GLU A 12 -28.10 6.68 -3.37
C GLU A 12 -27.73 6.23 -1.95
N THR A 13 -28.66 5.65 -1.20
CA THR A 13 -28.29 4.68 -0.16
C THR A 13 -28.01 3.34 -0.83
N HIS A 14 -26.97 3.31 -1.67
CA HIS A 14 -26.32 2.08 -2.07
C HIS A 14 -26.03 1.30 -0.79
N ASP A 15 -26.62 0.11 -0.71
CA ASP A 15 -26.34 -0.93 0.28
C ASP A 15 -24.87 -0.90 0.70
N THR A 16 -24.62 -0.17 1.77
CA THR A 16 -23.48 -0.38 2.63
C THR A 16 -23.95 -1.47 3.59
N GLU A 17 -24.19 -2.65 3.04
CA GLU A 17 -24.02 -3.88 3.81
C GLU A 17 -22.56 -3.86 4.25
N HIS A 18 -22.34 -3.29 5.43
CA HIS A 18 -21.12 -3.37 6.20
C HIS A 18 -20.91 -4.82 6.65
N HIS A 19 -20.88 -5.77 5.72
CA HIS A 19 -20.04 -6.93 5.93
C HIS A 19 -18.62 -6.40 6.00
N ARG A 20 -17.93 -6.76 7.07
CA ARG A 20 -16.53 -6.38 7.31
C ARG A 20 -15.67 -7.04 6.24
N ASP A 21 -15.62 -6.43 5.05
CA ASP A 21 -14.87 -6.97 3.94
C ASP A 21 -13.39 -6.74 4.20
N LEU A 22 -12.73 -7.75 4.77
CA LEU A 22 -11.29 -7.78 4.96
C LEU A 22 -10.55 -7.48 3.65
N ARG A 23 -11.16 -7.83 2.50
CA ARG A 23 -10.65 -7.47 1.17
C ARG A 23 -10.56 -5.96 0.96
N ARG A 24 -11.62 -5.21 1.32
CA ARG A 24 -11.65 -3.75 1.18
C ARG A 24 -10.65 -3.09 2.12
N ALA A 25 -10.59 -3.54 3.38
CA ALA A 25 -9.62 -3.06 4.35
C ALA A 25 -8.16 -3.31 3.91
N MET A 26 -7.86 -4.46 3.26
CA MET A 26 -6.52 -4.72 2.72
C MET A 26 -6.19 -3.76 1.57
N SER A 27 -7.13 -3.55 0.65
CA SER A 27 -6.95 -2.62 -0.48
C SER A 27 -6.68 -1.20 0.00
N ASP A 28 -7.44 -0.72 0.97
CA ASP A 28 -7.23 0.61 1.56
C ASP A 28 -5.84 0.70 2.21
N ASN A 29 -5.43 -0.34 2.94
CA ASN A 29 -4.11 -0.40 3.56
C ASN A 29 -2.96 -0.42 2.52
N VAL A 30 -3.12 -1.12 1.39
CA VAL A 30 -2.19 -1.08 0.25
C VAL A 30 -2.11 0.33 -0.33
N ALA A 31 -3.25 0.99 -0.54
CA ALA A 31 -3.30 2.35 -1.06
C ALA A 31 -2.59 3.34 -0.13
N TYR A 32 -2.86 3.27 1.19
CA TYR A 32 -2.15 4.09 2.18
C TYR A 32 -0.64 3.82 2.18
N ALA A 33 -0.22 2.56 2.11
CA ALA A 33 1.19 2.22 2.07
C ALA A 33 1.89 2.78 0.82
N LEU A 34 1.24 2.76 -0.34
CA LEU A 34 1.77 3.35 -1.58
C LEU A 34 1.94 4.88 -1.47
N ILE A 35 0.97 5.56 -0.84
CA ILE A 35 1.06 7.00 -0.58
C ILE A 35 2.23 7.30 0.36
N VAL A 36 2.33 6.59 1.48
CA VAL A 36 3.41 6.78 2.47
C VAL A 36 4.76 6.48 1.85
N TYR A 37 4.88 5.36 1.14
CA TYR A 37 6.09 4.98 0.41
C TYR A 37 6.51 6.08 -0.57
N THR A 38 5.57 6.61 -1.35
CA THR A 38 5.88 7.66 -2.34
C THR A 38 6.32 8.95 -1.67
N ALA A 39 5.61 9.38 -0.63
CA ALA A 39 5.96 10.58 0.13
C ALA A 39 7.35 10.44 0.77
N LEU A 40 7.62 9.30 1.39
CA LEU A 40 8.91 8.98 1.99
C LEU A 40 10.01 8.94 0.92
N GLN A 41 9.77 8.26 -0.21
CA GLN A 41 10.71 8.14 -1.30
C GLN A 41 11.08 9.51 -1.87
N ILE A 42 10.11 10.40 -2.07
CA ILE A 42 10.38 11.78 -2.52
C ILE A 42 11.23 12.51 -1.49
N PHE A 43 10.84 12.50 -0.21
CA PHE A 43 11.56 13.22 0.83
C PHE A 43 13.01 12.75 0.95
N MET A 44 13.22 11.43 0.96
CA MET A 44 14.55 10.82 1.03
C MET A 44 15.38 11.10 -0.22
N THR A 45 14.78 11.02 -1.41
CA THR A 45 15.47 11.31 -2.68
C THR A 45 15.86 12.78 -2.76
N VAL A 46 14.95 13.71 -2.40
CA VAL A 46 15.23 15.16 -2.36
C VAL A 46 16.33 15.47 -1.33
N HIS A 47 16.28 14.85 -0.16
CA HIS A 47 17.31 15.03 0.87
C HIS A 47 18.68 14.52 0.40
N ALA A 48 18.72 13.36 -0.27
CA ALA A 48 19.94 12.81 -0.85
C ALA A 48 20.50 13.72 -1.95
N MET A 49 19.67 14.23 -2.86
CA MET A 49 20.12 15.17 -3.91
C MET A 49 20.78 16.43 -3.33
N LYS A 50 20.26 16.98 -2.22
CA LYS A 50 20.88 18.13 -1.53
C LYS A 50 22.27 17.82 -0.95
N GLN A 51 22.59 16.55 -0.73
CA GLN A 51 23.88 16.10 -0.21
C GLN A 51 24.88 15.73 -1.33
N GLY A 52 24.52 15.87 -2.62
CA GLY A 52 25.45 15.70 -3.73
C GLY A 52 25.73 14.25 -4.14
N VAL A 53 24.85 13.29 -3.82
CA VAL A 53 25.01 11.91 -4.33
C VAL A 53 24.93 11.86 -5.86
N SER A 54 25.83 11.05 -6.45
CA SER A 54 26.06 10.93 -7.89
C SER A 54 24.79 10.54 -8.69
N SER A 55 24.63 11.15 -9.87
CA SER A 55 23.38 11.25 -10.63
C SER A 55 22.75 9.92 -11.09
N ILE A 56 23.50 8.81 -11.17
CA ILE A 56 22.99 7.52 -11.71
C ILE A 56 22.36 6.59 -10.65
N LEU A 57 22.79 6.72 -9.39
CA LEU A 57 22.35 5.85 -8.30
C LEU A 57 20.86 5.98 -7.95
N PRO A 58 20.23 7.17 -7.96
CA PRO A 58 18.78 7.30 -7.76
C PRO A 58 17.95 6.51 -8.76
N TYR A 59 18.45 6.35 -9.99
CA TYR A 59 17.77 5.57 -11.02
C TYR A 59 17.89 4.07 -10.77
N LEU A 60 19.07 3.56 -10.39
CA LEU A 60 19.23 2.16 -9.98
C LEU A 60 18.45 1.85 -8.69
N ALA A 61 18.40 2.81 -7.77
CA ALA A 61 17.56 2.76 -6.59
C ALA A 61 16.10 2.53 -6.97
N LEU A 62 15.55 3.37 -7.85
CA LEU A 62 14.19 3.24 -8.37
C LEU A 62 13.94 1.86 -9.01
N VAL A 63 14.90 1.32 -9.77
CA VAL A 63 14.76 -0.01 -10.38
C VAL A 63 14.63 -1.11 -9.31
N VAL A 64 15.52 -1.13 -8.31
CA VAL A 64 15.46 -2.12 -7.21
C VAL A 64 14.18 -1.95 -6.39
N LEU A 65 13.77 -0.71 -6.15
CA LEU A 65 12.60 -0.35 -5.38
C LEU A 65 11.31 -0.83 -6.08
N VAL A 66 11.20 -0.59 -7.40
CA VAL A 66 10.09 -1.07 -8.24
C VAL A 66 10.10 -2.60 -8.35
N ALA A 67 11.27 -3.20 -8.53
CA ALA A 67 11.42 -4.66 -8.58
C ALA A 67 11.05 -5.34 -7.26
N GLY A 68 11.14 -4.65 -6.11
CA GLY A 68 10.70 -5.15 -4.81
C GLY A 68 9.20 -4.94 -4.56
N ILE A 69 8.64 -3.80 -4.95
CA ILE A 69 7.25 -3.46 -4.63
C ILE A 69 6.24 -4.21 -5.52
N ILE A 70 6.56 -4.45 -6.81
CA ILE A 70 5.66 -5.13 -7.74
C ILE A 70 5.38 -6.59 -7.32
N PRO A 71 6.38 -7.44 -7.01
CA PRO A 71 6.13 -8.81 -6.55
C PRO A 71 5.34 -8.84 -5.25
N ALA A 72 5.63 -7.91 -4.33
CA ALA A 72 4.90 -7.81 -3.08
C ALA A 72 3.43 -7.48 -3.32
N CYS A 73 3.13 -6.46 -4.12
CA CYS A 73 1.75 -6.13 -4.50
C CYS A 73 1.05 -7.33 -5.15
N ARG A 74 1.69 -8.03 -6.09
CA ARG A 74 1.09 -9.22 -6.73
C ARG A 74 0.87 -10.38 -5.76
N TRP A 75 1.75 -10.56 -4.79
CA TRP A 75 1.62 -11.62 -3.79
C TRP A 75 0.47 -11.33 -2.81
N PHE A 76 0.36 -10.08 -2.32
CA PHE A 76 -0.77 -9.66 -1.48
C PHE A 76 -2.09 -9.72 -2.23
N GLU A 77 -2.14 -9.22 -3.46
CA GLU A 77 -3.34 -9.25 -4.31
C GLU A 77 -3.80 -10.70 -4.53
N LYS A 78 -2.91 -11.59 -5.00
CA LYS A 78 -3.24 -13.01 -5.24
C LYS A 78 -3.75 -13.73 -3.99
N ARG A 79 -3.27 -13.32 -2.81
CA ARG A 79 -3.62 -13.93 -1.54
C ARG A 79 -4.96 -13.47 -0.98
N TRP A 80 -5.35 -12.21 -1.19
CA TRP A 80 -6.59 -11.65 -0.62
C TRP A 80 -7.76 -11.55 -1.63
N VAL A 81 -7.48 -11.46 -2.94
CA VAL A 81 -8.50 -11.41 -4.00
C VAL A 81 -9.23 -12.75 -4.18
N ASN A 82 -8.58 -13.89 -3.89
CA ASN A 82 -9.16 -15.22 -4.10
C ASN A 82 -9.94 -15.79 -2.91
N LEU A 83 -10.06 -15.05 -1.80
CA LEU A 83 -10.94 -15.47 -0.70
C LEU A 83 -12.38 -15.52 -1.21
N SER A 84 -13.19 -16.47 -0.73
CA SER A 84 -14.64 -16.46 -0.86
C SER A 84 -15.28 -15.51 0.18
N ASP A 85 -16.56 -15.15 0.00
CA ASP A 85 -17.24 -14.19 0.89
C ASP A 85 -17.43 -14.75 2.31
N ALA A 86 -17.54 -16.09 2.45
CA ALA A 86 -17.57 -16.76 3.75
C ALA A 86 -16.23 -16.67 4.51
N GLU A 87 -15.11 -16.78 3.79
CA GLU A 87 -13.76 -16.65 4.37
C GLU A 87 -13.42 -15.18 4.67
N ALA A 88 -13.94 -14.23 3.89
CA ALA A 88 -13.74 -12.80 4.13
C ALA A 88 -14.38 -12.31 5.44
N ALA A 89 -15.37 -13.03 5.96
CA ALA A 89 -16.02 -12.75 7.24
C ALA A 89 -15.45 -13.54 8.44
N ASP A 90 -14.48 -14.43 8.20
CA ASP A 90 -13.93 -15.31 9.22
C ASP A 90 -12.95 -14.57 10.18
N PRO A 91 -13.24 -14.48 11.49
CA PRO A 91 -12.36 -13.87 12.47
C PRO A 91 -10.97 -14.52 12.56
N GLU A 92 -10.81 -15.79 12.17
CA GLU A 92 -9.51 -16.48 12.22
C GLU A 92 -8.51 -15.91 11.20
N MET A 93 -8.99 -15.34 10.09
CA MET A 93 -8.15 -14.70 9.08
C MET A 93 -7.56 -13.36 9.53
N THR A 94 -8.07 -12.77 10.62
CA THR A 94 -7.59 -11.49 11.17
C THR A 94 -6.12 -11.56 11.59
N GLY A 95 -5.63 -12.72 12.04
CA GLY A 95 -4.22 -12.92 12.39
C GLY A 95 -3.31 -12.88 11.17
N ALA A 96 -3.70 -13.55 10.10
CA ALA A 96 -2.99 -13.52 8.82
C ALA A 96 -3.03 -12.14 8.16
N PHE A 97 -4.16 -11.42 8.30
CA PHE A 97 -4.32 -10.03 7.86
C PHE A 97 -3.32 -9.10 8.52
N ARG A 98 -3.21 -9.15 9.86
CA ARG A 98 -2.26 -8.31 10.60
C ARG A 98 -0.81 -8.59 10.20
N ARG A 99 -0.44 -9.86 10.00
CA ARG A 99 0.91 -10.22 9.54
C ARG A 99 1.22 -9.59 8.19
N ASP A 100 0.26 -9.60 7.27
CA ASP A 100 0.43 -9.02 5.94
C ASP A 100 0.47 -7.51 5.96
N GLN A 101 -0.38 -6.89 6.77
CA GLN A 101 -0.33 -5.47 7.02
C GLN A 101 1.05 -5.07 7.55
N ILE A 102 1.58 -5.78 8.55
CA ILE A 102 2.92 -5.53 9.08
C ILE A 102 3.98 -5.72 8.00
N MET A 103 3.92 -6.79 7.20
CA MET A 103 4.88 -7.01 6.10
C MET A 103 4.81 -5.91 5.04
N LEU A 104 3.62 -5.48 4.66
CA LEU A 104 3.39 -4.41 3.69
C LEU A 104 3.96 -3.07 4.20
N TRP A 105 3.69 -2.73 5.46
CA TRP A 105 4.23 -1.51 6.08
C TRP A 105 5.74 -1.59 6.28
N ALA A 106 6.27 -2.75 6.69
CA ALA A 106 7.70 -2.99 6.79
C ALA A 106 8.39 -2.86 5.42
N LEU A 107 7.74 -3.29 4.35
CA LEU A 107 8.24 -3.16 2.99
C LEU A 107 8.18 -1.69 2.52
N ALA A 108 7.03 -1.04 2.68
CA ALA A 108 6.77 0.33 2.25
C ALA A 108 7.68 1.36 2.93
N ILE A 109 8.01 1.15 4.22
CA ILE A 109 8.93 2.01 4.96
C ILE A 109 10.37 1.49 4.84
N GLY A 110 10.56 0.19 5.00
CA GLY A 110 11.87 -0.44 5.08
C GLY A 110 12.65 -0.36 3.78
N LEU A 111 12.03 -0.53 2.61
CA LEU A 111 12.76 -0.40 1.34
C LEU A 111 13.35 1.00 1.13
N PRO A 112 12.56 2.10 1.22
CA PRO A 112 13.11 3.45 1.12
C PRO A 112 14.21 3.73 2.15
N VAL A 113 13.99 3.33 3.41
CA VAL A 113 14.93 3.54 4.52
C VAL A 113 16.23 2.77 4.31
N LEU A 114 16.14 1.48 4.03
CA LEU A 114 17.29 0.60 3.85
C LEU A 114 18.10 1.02 2.62
N LEU A 115 17.44 1.41 1.54
CA LEU A 115 18.09 1.87 0.32
C LEU A 115 18.83 3.19 0.55
N THR A 116 18.19 4.18 1.19
CA THR A 116 18.83 5.46 1.50
C THR A 116 19.95 5.31 2.52
N GLY A 117 19.76 4.45 3.54
CA GLY A 117 20.78 4.13 4.53
C GLY A 117 21.99 3.44 3.91
N ALA A 118 21.76 2.48 3.01
CA ALA A 118 22.81 1.81 2.24
C ALA A 118 23.59 2.82 1.39
N PHE A 119 22.92 3.78 0.74
CA PHE A 119 23.61 4.85 0.03
C PHE A 119 24.43 5.72 0.96
N LYS A 120 23.86 6.17 2.09
CA LYS A 120 24.61 6.98 3.04
C LYS A 120 25.85 6.24 3.56
N LEU A 121 25.75 4.94 3.82
CA LEU A 121 26.88 4.14 4.31
C LEU A 121 27.93 3.88 3.22
N ALA A 122 27.51 3.68 1.97
CA ALA A 122 28.43 3.46 0.85
C ALA A 122 29.18 4.74 0.43
N PHE A 123 28.67 5.92 0.76
CA PHE A 123 29.24 7.24 0.40
C PHE A 123 29.63 8.10 1.63
N ALA A 124 29.63 7.53 2.84
CA ALA A 124 30.18 8.15 4.05
C ALA A 124 31.69 7.84 4.17
#